data_AF-A0A7V0U4H6-F1
#
_entry.id   AF-A0A7V0U4H6-F1
#
_cell.length_a   1.000
_cell.length_b   1.000
_cell.length_c   1.000
_cell.angle_alpha   90.00
_cell.angle_beta   90.00
_cell.angle_gamma   90.00
#
_symmetry.space_group_name_H-M   'P 1'
#
loop_
_entity.id
_entity.type
_entity.pdbx_description
1 polymer ?
#
loop_
_entity_poly.entity_id
_entity_poly.type
_entity_poly.pdbx_seq_one_letter_code
_entity_poly.pdbx_strand_id
1 'polypeptide(L)'
;MSRNPPSQPDLEQSILTALRQVFGVVGWQPQQILRATRLLVRQYRAARRRRRHAVQGLQVPPFAIFSVTSQCNLNCFGCYANELRQHSEREEMDRDEISNLLSEAHKLGVSVVLLAGGEPLLKPQLLQITQAEPGILFLLFTNATLLDSAAIRALKGQPHVIPVLSIEGSSSTT
;
A
#
# COMPACT_ATOMS: atom_id res chain seq x y z
N MET A 1 15.82 -12.55 -41.83
CA MET A 1 16.46 -12.86 -40.53
C MET A 1 15.55 -12.35 -39.42
N SER A 2 14.67 -13.22 -38.92
CA SER A 2 13.77 -12.90 -37.80
C SER A 2 14.58 -12.94 -36.50
N ARG A 3 14.75 -11.80 -35.83
CA ARG A 3 15.27 -11.76 -34.46
C ARG A 3 14.06 -11.90 -33.53
N ASN A 4 13.86 -13.09 -32.97
CA ASN A 4 12.91 -13.26 -31.87
C ASN A 4 13.34 -12.38 -30.69
N PRO A 5 12.41 -11.65 -30.05
CA PRO A 5 12.72 -10.89 -28.84
C PRO A 5 13.11 -11.85 -27.70
N PRO A 6 13.95 -11.41 -26.75
CA PRO A 6 14.34 -12.24 -25.61
C PRO A 6 13.09 -12.67 -24.83
N SER A 7 12.98 -13.97 -24.56
CA SER A 7 11.91 -14.57 -23.77
C SER A 7 11.84 -13.89 -22.39
N GLN A 8 10.70 -13.27 -22.10
CA GLN A 8 10.41 -12.71 -20.78
C GLN A 8 10.60 -13.81 -19.71
N PRO A 9 11.18 -13.49 -18.54
CA PRO A 9 11.32 -14.46 -17.46
C PRO A 9 9.93 -14.96 -17.05
N ASP A 10 9.84 -16.27 -16.88
CA ASP A 10 8.62 -16.99 -16.54
C ASP A 10 8.02 -16.40 -15.24
N LEU A 11 6.80 -15.86 -15.32
CA LEU A 11 6.15 -15.14 -14.21
C LEU A 11 6.08 -15.99 -12.94
N GLU A 12 5.91 -17.31 -13.11
CA GLU A 12 5.91 -18.28 -12.02
C GLU A 12 7.26 -18.33 -11.29
N GLN A 13 8.38 -18.24 -12.02
CA GLN A 13 9.72 -18.21 -11.42
C GLN A 13 9.97 -16.92 -10.63
N SER A 14 9.43 -15.79 -11.10
CA SER A 14 9.50 -14.52 -10.39
C SER A 14 8.70 -14.56 -9.09
N ILE A 15 7.50 -15.14 -9.10
CA ILE A 15 6.66 -15.34 -7.91
C ILE A 15 7.36 -16.27 -6.91
N LEU A 16 7.88 -17.42 -7.36
CA LEU A 16 8.59 -18.37 -6.50
C LEU A 16 9.86 -17.76 -5.88
N THR A 17 10.57 -16.93 -6.64
CA THR A 17 11.75 -16.21 -6.15
C THR A 17 11.36 -15.17 -5.10
N ALA A 18 10.30 -14.40 -5.34
CA ALA A 18 9.76 -13.46 -4.35
C ALA A 18 9.32 -14.18 -3.07
N LEU A 19 8.62 -15.31 -3.19
CA LEU A 19 8.21 -16.13 -2.05
C LEU A 19 9.43 -16.63 -1.27
N ARG A 20 10.46 -17.17 -1.94
CA ARG A 20 11.71 -17.59 -1.27
C ARG A 20 12.41 -16.45 -0.55
N GLN A 21 12.44 -15.25 -1.14
CA GLN A 21 13.01 -14.07 -0.49
C GLN A 21 12.21 -13.66 0.75
N VAL A 22 10.87 -13.69 0.67
CA VAL A 22 10.00 -13.44 1.83
C VAL A 22 10.25 -14.47 2.94
N PHE A 23 10.32 -15.75 2.60
CA PHE A 23 10.64 -16.80 3.57
C PHE A 23 12.04 -16.65 4.16
N GLY A 24 13.03 -16.26 3.35
CA GLY A 24 14.38 -15.95 3.80
C GLY A 24 14.39 -14.80 4.80
N VAL A 25 13.73 -13.68 4.50
CA VAL A 25 13.67 -12.49 5.38
C VAL A 25 12.93 -12.79 6.69
N VAL A 26 11.83 -13.53 6.64
CA VAL A 26 11.05 -13.88 7.83
C VAL A 26 11.77 -14.95 8.68
N GLY A 27 12.44 -15.91 8.05
CA GLY A 27 13.11 -17.02 8.72
C GLY A 27 14.46 -16.67 9.36
N TRP A 28 15.15 -15.62 8.88
CA TRP A 28 16.49 -15.26 9.37
C TRP A 28 16.50 -14.45 10.67
N GLN A 29 15.35 -13.91 11.11
CA GLN A 29 15.28 -13.05 12.29
C GLN A 29 14.03 -13.33 13.15
N PRO A 30 14.17 -13.71 14.43
CA PRO A 30 13.03 -14.05 15.30
C PRO A 30 12.06 -12.88 15.51
N GLN A 31 12.55 -11.64 15.46
CA GLN A 31 11.70 -10.44 15.50
C GLN A 31 10.74 -10.32 14.31
N GLN A 32 11.12 -10.83 13.13
CA GLN A 32 10.26 -10.79 11.93
C GLN A 32 9.15 -11.83 12.01
N ILE A 33 9.42 -13.00 12.59
CA ILE A 33 8.40 -14.02 12.88
C ILE A 33 7.31 -13.42 13.76
N LEU A 34 7.67 -12.76 14.87
CA LEU A 34 6.69 -12.14 15.76
C LEU A 34 5.83 -11.08 15.05
N ARG A 35 6.44 -10.26 14.19
CA ARG A 35 5.74 -9.26 13.38
C ARG A 35 4.77 -9.92 12.40
N ALA A 36 5.20 -10.96 11.69
CA ALA A 36 4.38 -11.71 10.76
C ALA A 36 3.21 -12.41 11.47
N THR A 37 3.46 -13.07 12.60
CA THR A 37 2.39 -13.70 13.41
C THR A 37 1.36 -12.67 13.89
N ARG A 38 1.81 -11.50 14.37
CA ARG A 38 0.89 -10.41 14.78
C ARG A 38 0.04 -9.94 13.61
N LEU A 39 0.62 -9.79 12.42
CA LEU A 39 -0.10 -9.41 11.21
C LEU A 39 -1.15 -10.47 10.84
N LEU A 40 -0.78 -11.76 10.82
CA LEU A 40 -1.71 -12.86 10.53
C LEU A 40 -2.89 -12.89 11.50
N VAL A 41 -2.62 -12.70 12.80
CA VAL A 41 -3.69 -12.62 13.82
C VAL A 41 -4.63 -11.45 13.55
N ARG A 42 -4.11 -10.27 13.15
CA ARG A 42 -4.93 -9.10 12.80
C ARG A 42 -5.82 -9.39 11.58
N GLN A 43 -5.25 -9.99 10.52
CA GLN A 43 -5.99 -10.38 9.32
C GLN A 43 -7.09 -11.41 9.63
N TYR A 44 -6.79 -12.39 10.48
CA TYR A 44 -7.78 -13.37 10.93
C TYR A 44 -8.93 -12.72 11.72
N ARG A 45 -8.63 -11.79 12.63
CA ARG A 45 -9.66 -11.04 13.38
C ARG A 45 -10.55 -10.20 12.46
N ALA A 46 -9.97 -9.53 11.47
CA ALA A 46 -10.73 -8.78 10.48
C ALA A 46 -11.63 -9.68 9.63
N ALA A 47 -11.12 -10.84 9.18
CA ALA A 47 -11.94 -11.83 8.47
C ALA A 47 -13.12 -12.33 9.32
N ARG A 48 -12.92 -12.54 10.63
CA ARG A 48 -14.02 -12.87 11.56
C ARG A 48 -15.05 -11.74 11.67
N ARG A 49 -14.63 -10.47 11.73
CA ARG A 49 -15.57 -9.32 11.72
C ARG A 49 -16.39 -9.30 10.44
N ARG A 50 -15.75 -9.44 9.28
CA ARG A 50 -16.43 -9.50 7.99
C ARG A 50 -17.44 -10.65 7.91
N ARG A 51 -17.10 -11.84 8.41
CA ARG A 51 -18.05 -12.97 8.49
C ARG A 51 -19.28 -12.66 9.34
N ARG A 52 -19.12 -11.95 10.46
CA ARG A 52 -20.26 -11.52 11.30
C ARG A 52 -21.18 -10.56 10.54
N HIS A 53 -20.60 -9.56 9.86
CA HIS A 53 -21.37 -8.63 9.02
C HIS A 53 -22.08 -9.34 7.86
N ALA A 54 -21.42 -10.33 7.23
CA ALA A 54 -22.02 -11.08 6.13
C ALA A 54 -23.27 -11.86 6.56
N VAL A 55 -23.29 -12.43 7.78
CA VAL A 55 -24.49 -13.09 8.35
C VAL A 55 -25.64 -12.09 8.58
N GLN A 56 -25.31 -10.81 8.80
CA GLN A 56 -26.27 -9.71 8.94
C GLN A 56 -26.64 -9.08 7.58
N GLY A 57 -26.21 -9.66 6.46
CA GLY A 57 -26.49 -9.15 5.11
C GLY A 57 -25.55 -8.04 4.63
N LEU A 58 -24.58 -7.62 5.43
CA LEU A 58 -23.61 -6.58 5.05
C LEU A 58 -22.31 -7.22 4.52
N GLN A 59 -22.05 -7.05 3.23
CA GLN A 59 -20.79 -7.48 2.61
C GLN A 59 -19.73 -6.38 2.76
N VAL A 60 -18.66 -6.69 3.51
CA VAL A 60 -17.53 -5.76 3.72
C VAL A 60 -16.30 -6.25 2.95
N PRO A 61 -15.67 -5.40 2.12
CA PRO A 61 -14.49 -5.79 1.36
C PRO A 61 -13.26 -5.97 2.27
N PRO A 62 -12.37 -6.94 1.99
CA PRO A 62 -11.07 -7.05 2.67
C PRO A 62 -10.14 -5.87 2.41
N PHE A 63 -10.27 -5.29 1.22
CA PHE A 63 -9.31 -4.44 0.55
C PHE A 63 -9.98 -3.15 0.09
N ALA A 64 -9.31 -2.02 0.27
CA ALA A 64 -9.77 -0.72 -0.25
C ALA A 64 -8.60 0.09 -0.81
N ILE A 65 -8.88 0.96 -1.77
CA ILE A 65 -7.92 1.91 -2.33
C ILE A 65 -8.30 3.30 -1.82
N PHE A 66 -7.36 3.98 -1.16
CA PHE A 66 -7.57 5.30 -0.59
C PHE A 66 -6.64 6.28 -1.32
N SER A 67 -7.24 7.12 -2.17
CA SER A 67 -6.53 8.24 -2.81
C SER A 67 -6.46 9.41 -1.84
N VAL A 68 -5.34 9.53 -1.12
CA VAL A 68 -5.22 10.45 0.04
C VAL A 68 -4.89 11.90 -0.34
N THR A 69 -4.34 12.09 -1.54
CA THR A 69 -4.06 13.41 -2.13
C THR A 69 -4.08 13.30 -3.65
N SER A 70 -4.47 14.39 -4.30
CA SER A 70 -4.35 14.57 -5.76
C SER A 70 -2.98 15.14 -6.15
N GLN A 71 -2.23 15.68 -5.19
CA GLN A 71 -0.95 16.33 -5.45
C GLN A 71 0.15 15.30 -5.69
N CYS A 72 1.00 15.60 -6.68
CA CYS A 72 2.18 14.81 -7.01
C CYS A 72 3.33 15.75 -7.37
N ASN A 73 4.55 15.38 -6.98
CA ASN A 73 5.77 16.11 -7.35
C ASN A 73 6.32 15.71 -8.73
N LEU A 74 5.65 14.78 -9.44
CA LEU A 74 5.96 14.34 -10.79
C LEU A 74 4.74 14.49 -11.72
N ASN A 75 4.98 14.51 -13.03
CA ASN A 75 3.95 14.61 -14.08
C ASN A 75 4.14 13.50 -15.13
N CYS A 76 4.05 12.23 -14.72
CA CYS A 76 4.33 11.08 -15.57
C CYS A 76 3.34 10.97 -16.75
N PHE A 77 3.82 10.52 -17.91
CA PHE A 77 2.99 10.20 -19.06
C PHE A 77 2.05 9.03 -18.76
N GLY A 78 0.77 9.12 -19.15
CA GLY A 78 -0.23 8.07 -18.90
C GLY A 78 -0.67 7.93 -17.44
N CYS A 79 -0.35 8.90 -16.57
CA CYS A 79 -0.74 8.86 -15.17
C CYS A 79 -2.22 9.24 -14.99
N TYR A 80 -3.07 8.27 -14.66
CA TYR A 80 -4.48 8.48 -14.30
C TYR A 80 -4.67 9.55 -13.21
N ALA A 81 -3.82 9.57 -12.18
CA ALA A 81 -3.94 10.55 -11.10
C ALA A 81 -3.67 11.99 -11.56
N ASN A 82 -2.78 12.17 -12.53
CA ASN A 82 -2.52 13.47 -13.14
C ASN A 82 -3.72 13.96 -13.96
N GLU A 83 -4.33 13.07 -14.75
CA GLU A 83 -5.55 13.38 -15.52
C GLU A 83 -6.70 13.79 -14.58
N LEU A 84 -6.92 13.03 -13.50
CA LEU A 84 -7.93 13.39 -12.50
C LEU A 84 -7.66 14.74 -11.83
N ARG A 85 -6.40 15.01 -11.47
CA ARG A 85 -6.01 16.29 -10.83
C ARG A 85 -6.39 17.47 -11.71
N GLN A 86 -6.17 17.38 -13.02
CA GLN A 86 -6.49 18.45 -13.96
C GLN A 86 -7.99 18.75 -14.07
N HIS A 87 -8.85 17.85 -13.60
CA HIS A 87 -10.31 17.98 -13.71
C HIS A 87 -11.01 17.99 -12.34
N SER A 88 -10.24 18.08 -11.25
CA SER A 88 -10.74 18.03 -9.88
C SER A 88 -10.74 19.43 -9.25
N GLU A 89 -11.92 20.01 -9.09
CA GLU A 89 -12.16 21.19 -8.24
C GLU A 89 -12.48 20.81 -6.79
N ARG A 90 -12.37 19.52 -6.42
CA ARG A 90 -12.77 19.02 -5.10
C ARG A 90 -11.73 19.34 -4.04
N GLU A 91 -12.22 19.81 -2.90
CA GLU A 91 -11.42 19.99 -1.70
C GLU A 91 -10.87 18.63 -1.22
N GLU A 92 -9.59 18.61 -0.84
CA GLU A 92 -8.98 17.38 -0.32
C GLU A 92 -9.41 17.15 1.11
N MET A 93 -9.71 15.89 1.44
CA MET A 93 -10.01 15.49 2.82
C MET A 93 -8.86 15.89 3.74
N ASP A 94 -9.16 16.45 4.89
CA ASP A 94 -8.14 16.75 5.88
C ASP A 94 -7.63 15.47 6.58
N ARG A 95 -6.69 15.66 7.51
CA ARG A 95 -6.07 14.56 8.25
C ARG A 95 -7.08 13.81 9.13
N ASP A 96 -8.00 14.52 9.78
CA ASP A 96 -8.96 13.93 10.70
C ASP A 96 -10.04 13.17 9.95
N GLU A 97 -10.51 13.70 8.82
CA GLU A 97 -11.44 13.02 7.93
C GLU A 97 -10.87 11.69 7.41
N ILE A 98 -9.62 11.68 6.94
CA ILE A 98 -8.96 10.44 6.49
C ILE A 98 -8.79 9.45 7.64
N SER A 99 -8.37 9.94 8.81
CA SER A 99 -8.19 9.10 10.01
C SER A 99 -9.52 8.47 10.44
N ASN A 100 -10.60 9.24 10.44
CA ASN A 100 -11.94 8.77 10.80
C ASN A 100 -12.44 7.72 9.79
N LEU A 101 -12.33 8.01 8.49
CA LEU A 101 -12.74 7.08 7.44
C LEU A 101 -11.98 5.75 7.52
N LEU A 102 -10.66 5.80 7.73
CA LEU A 102 -9.84 4.59 7.92
C LEU A 102 -10.27 3.80 9.15
N SER A 103 -10.54 4.49 10.26
CA SER A 103 -10.97 3.84 11.50
C SER A 103 -12.33 3.16 11.34
N GLU A 104 -13.27 3.81 10.66
CA GLU A 104 -14.58 3.23 10.33
C GLU A 104 -14.44 2.00 9.41
N ALA A 105 -13.67 2.10 8.34
CA ALA A 105 -13.39 0.98 7.44
C ALA A 105 -12.77 -0.21 8.19
N HIS A 106 -11.82 0.05 9.08
CA HIS A 106 -11.17 -0.99 9.89
C HIS A 106 -12.13 -1.67 10.86
N LYS A 107 -13.02 -0.89 11.51
CA LYS A 107 -14.07 -1.42 12.40
C LYS A 107 -15.01 -2.37 11.65
N LEU A 108 -15.40 -2.04 10.42
CA LEU A 108 -16.19 -2.91 9.54
C LEU A 108 -15.44 -4.20 9.14
N GLY A 109 -14.11 -4.16 9.11
CA GLY A 109 -13.27 -5.31 8.82
C GLY A 109 -12.47 -5.21 7.53
N VAL A 110 -12.39 -4.03 6.92
CA VAL A 110 -11.31 -3.72 5.97
C VAL A 110 -9.97 -3.90 6.69
N SER A 111 -9.03 -4.55 6.03
CA SER A 111 -7.79 -5.01 6.66
C SER A 111 -6.56 -4.90 5.78
N VAL A 112 -6.75 -4.54 4.51
CA VAL A 112 -5.70 -4.14 3.59
C VAL A 112 -6.14 -2.84 2.93
N VAL A 113 -5.27 -1.83 2.94
CA VAL A 113 -5.53 -0.55 2.30
C VAL A 113 -4.36 -0.20 1.41
N LEU A 114 -4.63 0.08 0.14
CA LEU A 114 -3.65 0.64 -0.77
C LEU A 114 -3.76 2.17 -0.70
N LEU A 115 -2.71 2.81 -0.22
CA LEU A 115 -2.60 4.27 -0.20
C LEU A 115 -2.09 4.72 -1.56
N ALA A 116 -2.94 5.45 -2.28
CA ALA A 116 -2.72 5.94 -3.64
C ALA A 116 -3.02 7.44 -3.75
N GLY A 117 -3.17 7.93 -4.98
CA GLY A 117 -3.45 9.32 -5.30
C GLY A 117 -2.42 9.84 -6.30
N GLY A 118 -1.93 11.05 -6.06
CA GLY A 118 -0.67 11.55 -6.64
C GLY A 118 0.54 10.90 -5.96
N GLU A 119 1.25 11.64 -5.11
CA GLU A 119 2.31 11.09 -4.25
C GLU A 119 1.83 11.10 -2.79
N PRO A 120 1.49 9.94 -2.20
CA PRO A 120 0.95 9.89 -0.84
C PRO A 120 1.85 10.50 0.23
N LEU A 121 3.19 10.46 0.07
CA LEU A 121 4.11 11.07 1.02
C LEU A 121 4.04 12.61 1.06
N LEU A 122 3.40 13.26 0.08
CA LEU A 122 3.06 14.68 0.17
C LEU A 122 1.92 14.96 1.16
N LYS A 123 1.09 13.96 1.48
CA LYS A 123 -0.02 14.16 2.42
C LYS A 123 0.52 14.35 3.84
N PRO A 124 0.29 15.51 4.47
CA PRO A 124 0.81 15.77 5.81
C PRO A 124 0.37 14.70 6.80
N GLN A 125 1.32 14.25 7.63
CA GLN A 125 1.07 13.31 8.74
C GLN A 125 0.49 11.95 8.32
N LEU A 126 0.51 11.58 7.03
CA LEU A 126 -0.01 10.28 6.58
C LEU A 126 0.59 9.09 7.35
N LEU A 127 1.90 9.12 7.60
CA LEU A 127 2.58 8.06 8.36
C LEU A 127 2.17 8.02 9.85
N GLN A 128 1.64 9.11 10.40
CA GLN A 128 1.05 9.11 11.75
C GLN A 128 -0.34 8.48 11.75
N ILE A 129 -1.12 8.72 10.69
CA ILE A 129 -2.43 8.07 10.48
C ILE A 129 -2.25 6.56 10.37
N THR A 130 -1.29 6.09 9.56
CA THR A 130 -1.01 4.64 9.44
C THR A 130 -0.50 4.04 10.74
N GLN A 131 0.24 4.82 11.55
CA GLN A 131 0.75 4.38 12.85
C GLN A 131 -0.39 4.11 13.84
N ALA A 132 -1.46 4.89 13.78
CA ALA A 132 -2.64 4.72 14.62
C ALA A 132 -3.47 3.46 14.27
N GLU A 133 -3.32 2.92 13.06
CA GLU A 133 -4.10 1.79 12.56
C GLU A 133 -3.24 0.53 12.27
N PRO A 134 -2.55 -0.05 13.28
CA PRO A 134 -1.68 -1.19 13.06
C PRO A 134 -2.44 -2.47 12.70
N GLY A 135 -3.76 -2.48 12.87
CA GLY A 135 -4.65 -3.57 12.46
C GLY A 135 -4.80 -3.71 10.93
N ILE A 136 -4.47 -2.67 10.18
CA ILE A 136 -4.55 -2.61 8.72
C ILE A 136 -3.16 -2.87 8.13
N LEU A 137 -3.10 -3.65 7.05
CA LEU A 137 -1.93 -3.74 6.18
C LEU A 137 -2.00 -2.62 5.14
N PHE A 138 -1.10 -1.66 5.21
CA PHE A 138 -1.02 -0.59 4.23
C PHE A 138 -0.02 -0.93 3.13
N LEU A 139 -0.47 -0.81 1.87
CA LEU A 139 0.41 -0.80 0.70
C LEU A 139 0.58 0.67 0.29
N LEU A 140 1.74 1.24 0.61
CA LEU A 140 2.06 2.64 0.30
C LEU A 140 2.64 2.70 -1.11
N PHE A 141 1.84 3.04 -2.11
CA PHE A 141 2.33 3.25 -3.47
C PHE A 141 3.04 4.60 -3.53
N THR A 142 4.29 4.62 -3.95
CA THR A 142 5.11 5.85 -3.97
C THR A 142 6.11 5.82 -5.12
N ASN A 143 6.42 7.00 -5.65
CA ASN A 143 7.49 7.21 -6.62
C ASN A 143 8.89 7.22 -5.99
N ALA A 144 8.97 7.02 -4.67
CA ALA A 144 10.19 6.92 -3.86
C ALA A 144 11.02 8.22 -3.72
N THR A 145 10.69 9.30 -4.44
CA THR A 145 11.49 10.54 -4.43
C THR A 145 11.47 11.27 -3.08
N LEU A 146 10.45 11.00 -2.26
CA LEU A 146 10.27 11.60 -0.92
C LEU A 146 10.59 10.63 0.23
N LEU A 147 11.17 9.45 -0.07
CA LEU A 147 11.62 8.51 0.95
C LEU A 147 12.96 8.96 1.56
N ASP A 148 12.92 10.05 2.32
CA ASP A 148 14.07 10.55 3.06
C ASP A 148 14.38 9.71 4.31
N SER A 149 15.43 10.11 5.04
CA SER A 149 15.83 9.42 6.27
C SER A 149 14.74 9.42 7.36
N ALA A 150 13.89 10.44 7.42
CA ALA A 150 12.82 10.54 8.41
C ALA A 150 11.66 9.60 8.05
N ALA A 151 11.24 9.60 6.78
CA ALA A 151 10.23 8.69 6.25
C ALA A 151 10.67 7.22 6.42
N ILE A 152 11.92 6.89 6.08
CA ILE A 152 12.47 5.54 6.25
C ILE A 152 12.48 5.13 7.73
N ARG A 153 12.84 6.02 8.65
CA ARG A 153 12.78 5.73 10.10
C ARG A 153 11.36 5.47 10.56
N ALA A 154 10.39 6.27 10.11
CA ALA A 154 8.99 6.08 10.43
C ALA A 154 8.46 4.73 9.91
N LEU A 155 8.77 4.37 8.66
CA LEU A 155 8.39 3.09 8.06
C LEU A 155 9.03 1.89 8.76
N LYS A 156 10.31 1.98 9.19
CA LYS A 156 10.97 0.93 10.00
C LYS A 156 10.23 0.63 11.31
N GLY A 157 9.57 1.63 11.89
CA GLY A 157 8.73 1.49 13.08
C GLY A 157 7.34 0.89 12.82
N GLN A 158 6.91 0.80 11.57
CA GLN A 158 5.56 0.42 11.15
C GLN A 158 5.60 -0.79 10.20
N PRO A 159 5.81 -2.03 10.70
CA PRO A 159 5.96 -3.21 9.84
C PRO A 159 4.69 -3.60 9.08
N HIS A 160 3.54 -2.99 9.41
CA HIS A 160 2.28 -3.13 8.70
C HIS A 160 2.12 -2.13 7.54
N VAL A 161 3.13 -1.28 7.27
CA VAL A 161 3.17 -0.37 6.13
C VAL A 161 4.26 -0.84 5.18
N ILE A 162 3.87 -1.31 4.00
CA ILE A 162 4.78 -1.84 2.98
C ILE A 162 4.87 -0.81 1.85
N PRO A 163 6.02 -0.14 1.65
CA PRO A 163 6.21 0.71 0.49
C PRO A 163 6.28 -0.14 -0.79
N VAL A 164 5.50 0.23 -1.79
CA VAL A 164 5.49 -0.33 -3.14
C VAL A 164 6.03 0.76 -4.06
N LEU A 165 7.21 0.52 -4.63
CA LEU A 165 7.92 1.51 -5.41
C LEU A 165 7.54 1.40 -6.89
N SER A 166 7.13 2.51 -7.49
CA SER A 166 6.90 2.60 -8.93
C SER A 166 8.23 2.83 -9.65
N ILE A 167 8.62 1.90 -10.54
CA ILE A 167 9.86 1.97 -11.33
C ILE A 167 9.48 1.79 -12.81
N GLU A 168 9.53 2.86 -13.59
CA GLU A 168 9.07 2.89 -14.99
C GLU A 168 10.22 2.69 -16.01
N GLY A 169 11.16 1.80 -15.70
CA GLY A 169 12.34 1.57 -16.54
C GLY A 169 13.36 2.72 -16.50
N SER A 170 14.32 2.70 -17.43
CA SER A 170 15.36 3.74 -17.54
C SER A 170 14.99 4.80 -18.57
N SER A 171 15.69 5.94 -18.52
CA SER A 171 15.58 7.03 -19.50
C SER A 171 15.91 6.62 -20.95
N SER A 172 16.40 5.40 -21.16
CA SER A 172 16.67 4.82 -22.48
C SER A 172 15.49 4.01 -23.04
N THR A 173 14.48 3.75 -22.22
CA THR A 173 13.35 2.84 -22.51
C THR A 173 12.00 3.58 -22.45
N THR A 174 12.01 4.86 -22.06
CA THR A 174 10.88 5.80 -22.06
C THR A 174 11.26 7.04 -22.85
#